data_AF-A3MVB3-F1
#
_entry.id   AF-A3MVB3-F1
#
_cell.length_a   1.000
_cell.length_b   1.000
_cell.length_c   1.000
_cell.angle_alpha   90.00
_cell.angle_beta   90.00
_cell.angle_gamma   90.00
#
_symmetry.space_group_name_H-M   'P 1'
#
loop_
_entity.id
_entity.type
_entity.pdbx_description
1 polymer ?
#
loop_
_entity_poly.entity_id
_entity_poly.type
_entity_poly.pdbx_seq_one_letter_code
_entity_poly.pdbx_strand_id
1 'polypeptide(L)'
;MITAPPAIIVVPLASKEQVGQTVNYVVSKVKQIGAPIRHVHSDGPIYLPCRTTRDGLFERVDVYLATSAGDFANVLPAREEIKEGFVERVGYVHLVQGVAILFKYHAVGEVRLEEVVVYTVGAAYRDFKLNL
;
A
#
# COMPACT_ATOMS: atom_id res chain seq x y z
N MET A 1 -10.70 -13.93 16.58
CA MET A 1 -9.38 -13.55 16.04
C MET A 1 -9.62 -13.09 14.61
N ILE A 2 -9.31 -11.84 14.25
CA ILE A 2 -9.61 -11.32 12.91
C ILE A 2 -8.64 -12.00 11.93
N THR A 3 -9.17 -12.92 11.13
CA THR A 3 -8.46 -13.64 10.07
C THR A 3 -8.69 -12.98 8.72
N ALA A 4 -8.63 -11.65 8.68
CA ALA A 4 -8.80 -10.91 7.44
C ALA A 4 -7.59 -11.20 6.52
N PRO A 5 -7.81 -11.63 5.26
CA PRO A 5 -6.73 -11.83 4.32
C PRO A 5 -6.02 -10.49 4.06
N PRO A 6 -4.72 -10.51 3.73
CA PRO A 6 -4.00 -9.30 3.34
C PRO A 6 -4.71 -8.64 2.17
N ALA A 7 -5.06 -7.37 2.33
CA ALA A 7 -5.87 -6.65 1.37
C ALA A 7 -4.97 -5.89 0.39
N ILE A 8 -4.85 -6.43 -0.83
CA ILE A 8 -4.15 -5.77 -1.93
C ILE A 8 -5.19 -5.34 -2.96
N ILE A 9 -5.27 -4.04 -3.23
CA ILE A 9 -6.21 -3.44 -4.18
C ILE A 9 -5.40 -2.81 -5.30
N VAL A 10 -5.70 -3.18 -6.55
CA VAL A 10 -5.11 -2.56 -7.73
C VAL A 10 -6.15 -1.69 -8.41
N VAL A 11 -5.84 -0.41 -8.55
CA VAL A 11 -6.71 0.64 -9.09
C VAL A 11 -6.09 1.15 -10.40
N PRO A 12 -6.56 0.65 -11.55
CA PRO A 12 -6.18 1.24 -12.83
C PRO A 12 -6.85 2.60 -13.01
N LEU A 13 -6.07 3.61 -13.38
CA LEU A 13 -6.51 4.97 -13.67
C LEU A 13 -6.05 5.36 -15.08
N ALA A 14 -6.76 6.30 -15.70
CA ALA A 14 -6.54 6.64 -17.09
C ALA A 14 -5.22 7.40 -17.33
N SER A 15 -4.70 8.12 -16.34
CA SER A 15 -3.47 8.92 -16.49
C SER A 15 -2.72 9.13 -15.17
N LYS A 16 -1.49 9.65 -15.26
CA LYS A 16 -0.67 10.00 -14.10
C LYS A 16 -1.28 11.13 -13.28
N GLU A 17 -1.93 12.08 -13.93
CA GLU A 17 -2.61 13.19 -13.26
C GLU A 17 -3.74 12.66 -12.37
N GLN A 18 -4.50 11.68 -12.86
CA GLN A 18 -5.53 11.01 -12.07
C GLN A 18 -4.93 10.27 -10.88
N VAL A 19 -3.82 9.53 -11.08
CA VAL A 19 -3.08 8.91 -9.97
C VAL A 19 -2.70 9.97 -8.92
N GLY A 20 -2.14 11.09 -9.36
CA GLY A 20 -1.78 12.21 -8.49
C GLY A 20 -2.97 12.76 -7.70
N GLN A 21 -4.10 13.02 -8.36
CA GLN A 21 -5.32 13.53 -7.72
C GLN A 21 -5.90 12.54 -6.71
N THR A 22 -6.02 11.27 -7.09
CA THR A 22 -6.57 10.22 -6.22
C THR A 22 -5.70 9.99 -4.99
N VAL A 23 -4.38 9.86 -5.17
CA VAL A 23 -3.44 9.66 -4.05
C VAL A 23 -3.48 10.86 -3.10
N ASN A 24 -3.46 12.10 -3.62
CA ASN A 24 -3.53 13.29 -2.79
C ASN A 24 -4.88 13.40 -2.05
N TYR A 25 -5.99 13.00 -2.67
CA TYR A 25 -7.28 12.92 -2.00
C TYR A 25 -7.23 11.93 -0.82
N VAL A 26 -6.71 10.71 -1.05
CA VAL A 26 -6.58 9.69 0.01
C VAL A 26 -5.70 10.19 1.15
N VAL A 27 -4.52 10.73 0.85
CA VAL A 27 -3.59 11.30 1.83
C VAL A 27 -4.25 12.42 2.64
N SER A 28 -5.06 13.28 2.00
CA SER A 28 -5.79 14.34 2.71
C SER A 28 -6.78 13.78 3.75
N LYS A 29 -7.44 12.64 3.45
CA LYS A 29 -8.35 11.97 4.39
C LYS A 29 -7.61 11.31 5.52
N VAL A 30 -6.48 10.66 5.23
CA VAL A 30 -5.61 10.08 6.27
C VAL A 30 -5.12 11.16 7.23
N LYS A 31 -4.72 12.32 6.71
CA LYS A 31 -4.27 13.46 7.51
C LYS A 31 -5.37 13.99 8.44
N GLN A 32 -6.63 14.01 8.00
CA GLN A 32 -7.77 14.40 8.83
C GLN A 32 -7.99 13.47 10.03
N ILE A 33 -7.58 12.19 9.91
CA ILE A 33 -7.67 11.18 10.97
C ILE A 33 -6.46 11.27 11.93
N GLY A 34 -5.43 12.06 11.59
CA GLY A 34 -4.25 12.27 12.43
C GLY A 34 -3.22 11.13 12.34
N ALA A 35 -3.36 10.21 11.40
CA ALA A 35 -2.39 9.13 11.22
C ALA A 35 -1.07 9.67 10.61
N PRO A 36 0.10 9.24 11.12
CA PRO A 36 1.40 9.55 10.53
C PRO A 36 1.48 9.13 9.06
N ILE A 37 2.00 10.01 8.21
CA ILE A 37 2.19 9.76 6.78
C ILE A 37 3.67 9.89 6.45
N ARG A 38 4.21 8.87 5.78
CA ARG A 38 5.58 8.85 5.27
C ARG A 38 5.57 8.66 3.76
N HIS A 39 6.46 9.38 3.06
CA HIS A 39 6.65 9.24 1.62
C HIS A 39 8.02 8.64 1.34
N VAL A 40 8.05 7.63 0.47
CA VAL A 40 9.26 6.99 -0.02
C VAL A 40 9.22 6.96 -1.54
N HIS A 41 10.31 7.39 -2.17
CA HIS A 41 10.51 7.21 -3.61
C HIS A 41 11.52 6.10 -3.87
N SER A 42 11.28 5.29 -4.90
CA SER A 42 12.23 4.32 -5.44
C SER A 42 12.35 4.49 -6.95
N ASP A 43 13.58 4.64 -7.45
CA ASP A 43 13.85 4.68 -8.88
C ASP A 43 13.65 3.32 -9.57
N GLY A 44 13.79 2.22 -8.82
CA GLY A 44 13.66 0.85 -9.31
C GLY A 44 12.45 0.10 -8.76
N PRO A 45 12.13 -1.09 -9.32
CA PRO A 45 11.02 -1.91 -8.87
C PRO A 45 11.14 -2.29 -7.39
N ILE A 46 10.00 -2.45 -6.72
CA ILE A 46 9.94 -2.84 -5.31
C ILE A 46 8.99 -4.02 -5.09
N TYR A 47 9.26 -4.79 -4.04
CA TYR A 47 8.34 -5.78 -3.49
C TYR A 47 7.76 -5.25 -2.19
N LEU A 48 6.47 -4.93 -2.20
CA LEU A 48 5.74 -4.48 -1.02
C LEU A 48 5.01 -5.67 -0.40
N PRO A 49 5.37 -6.09 0.83
CA PRO A 49 4.60 -7.08 1.54
C PRO A 49 3.29 -6.47 2.06
N CYS A 50 2.28 -7.31 2.19
CA CYS A 50 1.01 -7.03 2.84
C CYS A 50 0.75 -8.19 3.80
N ARG A 51 0.86 -7.93 5.10
CA ARG A 51 0.87 -8.95 6.15
C ARG A 51 -0.31 -8.80 7.09
N THR A 52 -0.77 -9.95 7.59
CA THR A 52 -1.59 -10.03 8.80
C THR A 52 -0.85 -10.90 9.80
N THR A 53 -0.53 -10.34 10.96
CA THR A 53 0.30 -11.01 11.98
C THR A 53 -0.47 -11.18 13.30
N ARG A 54 0.06 -12.06 14.17
CA ARG A 54 -0.59 -12.45 15.42
C ARG A 54 -0.74 -11.30 16.43
N ASP A 55 0.23 -10.39 16.43
CA ASP A 55 0.27 -9.19 17.26
C ASP A 55 -0.80 -8.15 16.86
N GLY A 56 -1.64 -8.45 15.86
CA GLY A 56 -2.75 -7.62 15.44
C GLY A 56 -2.37 -6.53 14.45
N LEU A 57 -1.15 -6.54 13.92
CA LEU A 57 -0.82 -5.76 12.73
C LEU A 57 -1.58 -6.31 11.52
N PHE A 58 -2.28 -5.42 10.85
CA PHE A 58 -3.02 -5.68 9.62
C PHE A 58 -2.61 -4.65 8.57
N GLU A 59 -2.06 -5.13 7.46
CA GLU A 59 -1.64 -4.28 6.36
C GLU A 59 -2.65 -4.32 5.21
N ARG A 60 -2.83 -3.16 4.57
CA ARG A 60 -3.53 -3.02 3.28
C ARG A 60 -2.65 -2.26 2.31
N VAL A 61 -2.55 -2.73 1.08
CA VAL A 61 -1.80 -2.04 0.01
C VAL A 61 -2.75 -1.66 -1.11
N ASP A 62 -2.88 -0.35 -1.36
CA ASP A 62 -3.62 0.19 -2.50
C ASP A 62 -2.62 0.63 -3.57
N VAL A 63 -2.71 0.06 -4.77
CA VAL A 63 -1.79 0.31 -5.89
C VAL A 63 -2.52 1.08 -6.99
N TYR A 64 -2.02 2.25 -7.35
CA TYR A 64 -2.58 3.13 -8.37
C TYR A 64 -1.69 3.12 -9.61
N LEU A 65 -2.25 2.71 -10.74
CA LEU A 65 -1.52 2.53 -11.99
C LEU A 65 -2.13 3.40 -13.09
N ALA A 66 -1.33 4.27 -13.69
CA ALA A 66 -1.70 5.01 -14.89
C ALA A 66 -1.56 4.09 -16.13
N THR A 67 -2.68 3.55 -16.60
CA THR A 67 -2.68 2.56 -17.70
C THR A 67 -2.15 3.12 -19.02
N SER A 68 -2.31 4.42 -19.26
CA SER A 68 -1.77 5.11 -20.45
C SER A 68 -0.27 5.37 -20.40
N ALA A 69 0.37 5.21 -19.23
CA ALA A 69 1.76 5.60 -19.01
C ALA A 69 2.73 4.41 -18.89
N GLY A 70 2.26 3.20 -19.18
CA GLY A 70 3.06 1.98 -19.05
C GLY A 70 3.33 1.57 -17.60
N ASP A 71 2.51 2.04 -16.65
CA ASP A 71 2.57 1.58 -15.26
C ASP A 71 2.29 0.09 -15.17
N PHE A 72 2.99 -0.56 -14.24
CA PHE A 72 2.88 -2.00 -14.08
C PHE A 72 3.10 -2.42 -12.63
N ALA A 73 2.19 -3.26 -12.15
CA ALA A 73 2.35 -4.02 -10.94
C ALA A 73 1.84 -5.45 -11.14
N ASN A 74 2.43 -6.38 -10.40
CA ASN A 74 1.95 -7.75 -10.30
C ASN A 74 1.65 -8.09 -8.84
N VAL A 75 0.52 -8.75 -8.59
CA VAL A 75 0.16 -9.25 -7.26
C VAL A 75 0.53 -10.72 -7.20
N LEU A 76 1.45 -11.08 -6.32
CA LEU A 76 1.85 -12.46 -6.13
C LEU A 76 0.79 -13.22 -5.31
N PRO A 77 0.61 -14.53 -5.57
CA PRO A 77 -0.26 -15.36 -4.74
C PRO A 77 0.11 -15.24 -3.25
N ALA A 78 -0.90 -15.09 -2.41
CA ALA A 78 -0.71 -15.03 -0.97
C ALA A 78 -0.05 -16.32 -0.49
N ARG A 79 0.96 -16.18 0.37
CA ARG A 79 1.59 -17.29 1.06
C ARG A 79 1.03 -17.39 2.46
N GLU A 80 0.73 -18.61 2.89
CA GLU A 80 0.37 -18.92 4.26
C GLU A 80 1.56 -19.60 4.93
N GLU A 81 1.94 -19.15 6.12
CA GLU A 81 3.00 -19.73 6.91
C GLU A 81 2.49 -19.99 8.33
N ILE A 82 2.69 -21.20 8.85
CA ILE A 82 2.32 -21.52 10.23
C ILE A 82 3.50 -21.14 11.12
N LYS A 83 3.32 -20.13 11.96
CA LYS A 83 4.29 -19.72 12.98
C LYS A 83 3.67 -19.81 14.36
N GLU A 84 4.27 -20.62 15.23
CA GLU A 84 3.89 -20.72 16.66
C GLU A 84 2.38 -20.94 16.90
N GLY A 85 1.73 -21.72 16.03
CA GLY A 85 0.30 -22.02 16.11
C GLY A 85 -0.64 -20.94 15.53
N PHE A 86 -0.10 -19.91 14.86
CA PHE A 86 -0.85 -18.90 14.12
C PHE A 86 -0.56 -19.01 12.62
N VAL A 87 -1.58 -18.80 11.79
CA VAL A 87 -1.42 -18.76 10.33
C VAL A 87 -1.15 -17.31 9.92
N GLU A 88 0.12 -17.00 9.67
CA GLU A 88 0.48 -15.73 9.04
C GLU A 88 0.17 -15.80 7.56
N ARG A 89 -0.46 -14.73 7.05
CA ARG A 89 -0.77 -14.58 5.63
C ARG A 89 -0.01 -13.39 5.09
N VAL A 90 0.75 -13.61 4.02
CA VAL A 90 1.53 -12.55 3.38
C VAL A 90 1.24 -12.53 1.88
N GLY A 91 0.70 -11.41 1.41
CA GLY A 91 0.66 -11.06 -0.01
C GLY A 91 1.85 -10.20 -0.38
N TYR A 92 2.21 -10.18 -1.66
CA TYR A 92 3.25 -9.29 -2.17
C TYR A 92 2.77 -8.56 -3.42
N VAL A 93 3.04 -7.26 -3.48
CA VAL A 93 2.94 -6.47 -4.71
C VAL A 93 4.35 -6.26 -5.26
N HIS A 94 4.59 -6.74 -6.47
CA HIS A 94 5.75 -6.33 -7.26
C HIS A 94 5.36 -5.10 -8.07
N LEU A 95 5.76 -3.91 -7.63
CA LEU A 95 5.47 -2.65 -8.31
C LEU A 95 6.71 -2.21 -9.11
N VAL A 96 6.58 -2.13 -10.43
CA VAL A 96 7.65 -1.70 -11.34
C VAL A 96 7.59 -0.20 -11.57
N GLN A 97 6.38 0.32 -11.80
CA GLN A 97 6.13 1.75 -11.97
C GLN A 97 4.70 2.07 -11.56
N GLY A 98 4.53 3.16 -10.80
CA GLY A 98 3.23 3.60 -10.29
C GLY A 98 3.33 4.14 -8.87
N VAL A 99 2.20 4.20 -8.16
CA VAL A 99 2.15 4.62 -6.75
C VAL A 99 1.44 3.56 -5.93
N ALA A 100 2.01 3.19 -4.77
CA ALA A 100 1.35 2.33 -3.80
C ALA A 100 1.20 3.04 -2.46
N ILE A 101 0.10 2.78 -1.76
CA ILE A 101 -0.14 3.26 -0.40
C ILE A 101 -0.28 2.05 0.52
N LEU A 102 0.66 1.90 1.45
CA LEU A 102 0.61 0.90 2.51
C LEU A 102 -0.04 1.52 3.74
N PHE A 103 -1.17 0.97 4.15
CA PHE A 103 -1.84 1.29 5.41
C PHE A 103 -1.49 0.23 6.44
N LYS A 104 -0.98 0.65 7.59
CA LYS A 104 -0.70 -0.22 8.72
C LYS A 104 -1.72 0.03 9.82
N TYR A 105 -2.56 -0.95 10.06
CA TYR A 105 -3.52 -0.94 11.14
C TYR A 105 -3.03 -1.80 12.29
N HIS A 106 -3.43 -1.44 13.49
CA HIS A 106 -3.28 -2.29 14.66
C HIS A 106 -4.66 -2.55 15.26
N ALA A 107 -4.99 -3.83 15.41
CA ALA A 107 -6.33 -4.31 15.74
C ALA A 107 -6.42 -5.02 17.11
N VAL A 108 -5.43 -4.84 17.99
CA VAL A 108 -5.53 -5.32 19.38
C VAL A 108 -6.27 -4.29 20.23
N GLY A 109 -7.46 -4.65 20.70
CA GLY A 109 -8.34 -3.74 21.44
C GLY A 109 -9.18 -2.90 20.48
N GLU A 110 -8.81 -1.64 20.29
CA GLU A 110 -9.44 -0.72 19.34
C GLU A 110 -8.65 -0.66 18.02
N VAL A 111 -9.37 -0.74 16.89
CA VAL A 111 -8.73 -0.67 15.57
C VAL A 111 -8.25 0.76 15.32
N ARG A 112 -6.94 0.92 15.13
CA ARG A 112 -6.31 2.21 14.82
C ARG A 112 -5.46 2.11 13.56
N LEU A 113 -5.41 3.20 12.79
CA LEU A 113 -4.46 3.38 11.70
C LEU A 113 -3.15 3.96 12.28
N GLU A 114 -2.08 3.17 12.29
CA GLU A 114 -0.81 3.53 12.94
C GLU A 114 0.15 4.31 12.03
N GLU A 115 0.24 3.91 10.77
CA GLU A 115 1.13 4.54 9.79
C GLU A 115 0.53 4.36 8.40
N VAL A 116 0.70 5.39 7.56
CA VAL A 116 0.50 5.29 6.12
C VAL A 116 1.80 5.60 5.41
N VAL A 117 2.23 4.70 4.52
CA VAL A 117 3.44 4.87 3.72
C VAL A 117 3.05 4.95 2.25
N VAL A 118 3.34 6.09 1.63
CA VAL A 118 3.19 6.27 0.19
C VAL A 118 4.51 5.91 -0.48
N TYR A 119 4.47 4.98 -1.43
CA TYR A 119 5.58 4.58 -2.28
C TYR A 119 5.34 5.11 -3.69
N THR A 120 6.23 5.96 -4.18
CA THR A 120 6.26 6.35 -5.59
C THR A 120 7.39 5.58 -6.27
N VAL A 121 7.10 4.88 -7.38
CA VAL A 121 8.02 3.93 -7.97
C VAL A 121 8.24 4.21 -9.46
N GLY A 122 9.50 4.18 -9.86
CA GLY A 122 9.96 4.41 -11.23
C GLY A 122 10.24 5.88 -11.52
N ALA A 123 11.15 6.14 -12.46
CA ALA A 123 11.59 7.48 -12.85
C ALA A 123 10.43 8.41 -13.24
N ALA A 124 9.37 7.82 -13.82
CA ALA A 124 8.09 8.43 -14.14
C ALA A 124 7.40 9.19 -12.99
N TYR A 125 7.72 8.85 -11.74
CA TYR A 125 7.11 9.35 -10.51
C TYR A 125 8.13 10.03 -9.58
N ARG A 126 9.33 10.35 -10.06
CA ARG A 126 10.39 10.99 -9.26
C ARG A 126 9.96 12.34 -8.71
N ASP A 127 9.30 13.15 -9.54
CA ASP A 127 8.82 14.48 -9.17
C ASP A 127 7.39 14.47 -8.61
N PHE A 128 6.91 13.30 -8.18
CA PHE A 128 5.56 13.16 -7.66
C PHE A 128 5.41 13.92 -6.33
N LYS A 129 4.45 14.84 -6.28
CA LYS A 129 4.22 15.70 -5.12
C LYS A 129 3.03 15.22 -4.31
N LEU A 130 3.28 15.05 -3.01
CA LEU A 130 2.24 14.84 -2.02
C LEU A 130 1.94 16.14 -1.30
N ASN A 131 0.65 16.44 -1.15
CA ASN A 131 0.15 17.52 -0.33
C ASN A 131 0.09 17.07 1.13
N LEU A 132 1.28 16.90 1.74
CA LEU A 132 1.43 16.46 3.12
C LEU A 132 1.10 17.54 4.15
#